data_AF-L7UJE8-F1
#
_entry.id   AF-L7UJE8-F1
#
_cell.length_a   1.000
_cell.length_b   1.000
_cell.length_c   1.000
_cell.angle_alpha   90.00
_cell.angle_beta   90.00
_cell.angle_gamma   90.00
#
_symmetry.space_group_name_H-M   'P 1'
#
loop_
_entity.id
_entity.type
_entity.pdbx_description
1 polymer ?
#
loop_
_entity_poly.entity_id
_entity_poly.type
_entity_poly.pdbx_seq_one_letter_code
_entity_poly.pdbx_strand_id
1 'polypeptide(L)'
;MSNGALFSTDTVTTEARYQWHLWVADVLDMATAALAGWAALRALEQERTTVTMVVAMAVAWLVVSAVGGIWGRTLWRQLAGVRLVHGARPPGVVRTLARAFTTPVDLLVSPVLLRRPFDTMLGLYAEPVMAGTAARMKGLVRQLPWLALLVGSVWLIVTPTRAEMVKYLGRTLTGWHCCHGTREVTWECRTSLSRAVREARSGHADVQAVVADCPVAAERLAKP
;
A
#
# COMPACT_ATOMS: atom_id res chain seq x y z
N MET A 1 15.13 -53.67 -25.15
CA MET A 1 15.46 -53.05 -23.84
C MET A 1 14.76 -51.70 -23.78
N SER A 2 13.59 -51.63 -23.15
CA SER A 2 12.82 -50.41 -22.91
C SER A 2 13.25 -49.81 -21.57
N ASN A 3 14.26 -48.95 -21.59
CA ASN A 3 14.66 -48.22 -20.40
C ASN A 3 13.65 -47.09 -20.16
N GLY A 4 13.10 -47.05 -18.95
CA GLY A 4 11.92 -46.29 -18.58
C GLY A 4 12.02 -44.80 -18.81
N ALA A 5 11.05 -44.27 -19.57
CA ALA A 5 10.74 -42.85 -19.68
C ALA A 5 9.56 -42.44 -18.78
N LEU A 6 9.26 -43.21 -17.73
CA LEU A 6 8.19 -42.90 -16.76
C LEU A 6 8.68 -42.05 -15.58
N PHE A 7 9.99 -41.84 -15.47
CA PHE A 7 10.62 -40.98 -14.48
C PHE A 7 11.69 -40.11 -15.13
N SER A 8 11.35 -39.38 -16.21
CA SER A 8 12.09 -38.14 -16.43
C SER A 8 11.81 -37.30 -15.20
N THR A 9 12.80 -37.23 -14.31
CA THR A 9 12.82 -36.25 -13.22
C THR A 9 12.46 -34.92 -13.85
N ASP A 10 11.23 -34.47 -13.64
CA ASP A 10 10.82 -33.09 -13.85
C ASP A 10 11.77 -32.29 -12.97
N THR A 11 12.90 -31.90 -13.54
CA THR A 11 13.81 -30.96 -12.91
C THR A 11 12.98 -29.70 -12.83
N VAL A 12 12.40 -29.45 -11.65
CA VAL A 12 11.66 -28.23 -11.34
C VAL A 12 12.53 -27.11 -11.88
N THR A 13 12.08 -26.49 -12.98
CA THR A 13 12.87 -25.46 -13.63
C THR A 13 13.20 -24.43 -12.55
N THR A 14 14.41 -23.87 -12.57
CA THR A 14 14.82 -22.88 -11.56
C THR A 14 13.80 -21.74 -11.43
N GLU A 15 13.10 -21.45 -12.52
CA GLU A 15 11.95 -20.55 -12.65
C GLU A 15 10.75 -20.94 -11.78
N ALA A 16 10.43 -22.23 -11.64
CA ALA A 16 9.33 -22.73 -10.83
C ALA A 16 9.60 -22.67 -9.32
N ARG A 17 10.88 -22.74 -8.91
CA ARG A 17 11.29 -22.78 -7.50
C ARG A 17 10.85 -21.56 -6.69
N TYR A 18 10.78 -20.39 -7.33
CA TYR A 18 10.48 -19.11 -6.66
C TYR A 18 9.10 -18.54 -7.01
N GLN A 19 8.24 -19.31 -7.68
CA GLN A 19 6.91 -18.84 -8.09
C GLN A 19 6.03 -18.45 -6.92
N TRP A 20 6.01 -19.23 -5.84
CA TRP A 20 5.22 -18.88 -4.64
C TRP A 20 5.74 -17.64 -3.93
N HIS A 21 7.06 -17.44 -3.90
CA HIS A 21 7.66 -16.24 -3.34
C HIS A 21 7.26 -15.00 -4.16
N LEU A 22 7.28 -15.12 -5.49
CA LEU A 22 6.83 -14.06 -6.39
C LEU A 22 5.31 -13.83 -6.28
N TRP A 23 4.51 -14.89 -6.12
CA TRP A 23 3.07 -14.80 -5.94
C TRP A 23 2.70 -14.05 -4.67
N VAL A 24 3.28 -14.43 -3.53
CA VAL A 24 3.07 -13.71 -2.26
C VAL A 24 3.49 -12.25 -2.40
N ALA A 25 4.65 -12.00 -3.03
CA ALA A 25 5.12 -10.63 -3.22
C ALA A 25 4.18 -9.79 -4.08
N ASP A 26 3.65 -10.34 -5.18
CA ASP A 26 2.70 -9.63 -6.05
C ASP A 26 1.36 -9.37 -5.37
N VAL A 27 0.85 -10.30 -4.55
CA VAL A 27 -0.38 -10.08 -3.75
C VAL A 27 -0.17 -8.93 -2.77
N LEU A 28 0.97 -8.91 -2.08
CA LEU A 28 1.28 -7.85 -1.12
C LEU A 28 1.56 -6.51 -1.80
N ASP A 29 2.19 -6.50 -2.99
CA ASP A 29 2.38 -5.30 -3.80
C ASP A 29 1.02 -4.73 -4.25
N MET A 30 0.08 -5.58 -4.70
CA MET A 30 -1.29 -5.16 -5.04
C MET A 30 -2.05 -4.61 -3.84
N ALA A 31 -1.97 -5.28 -2.68
CA ALA A 31 -2.59 -4.80 -1.45
C ALA A 31 -2.02 -3.44 -1.01
N THR A 32 -0.69 -3.27 -1.12
CA THR A 32 -0.01 -2.01 -0.79
C THR A 32 -0.41 -0.89 -1.76
N ALA A 33 -0.52 -1.20 -3.06
CA ALA A 33 -1.01 -0.25 -4.05
C ALA A 33 -2.46 0.17 -3.77
N ALA A 34 -3.32 -0.77 -3.39
CA ALA A 34 -4.70 -0.48 -3.02
C ALA A 34 -4.79 0.45 -1.79
N LEU A 35 -4.01 0.16 -0.75
CA LEU A 35 -3.90 1.01 0.44
C LEU A 35 -3.38 2.41 0.11
N ALA A 36 -2.33 2.50 -0.72
CA ALA A 36 -1.75 3.78 -1.13
C ALA A 36 -2.73 4.62 -1.96
N GLY A 37 -3.43 4.01 -2.91
CA GLY A 37 -4.46 4.69 -3.70
C GLY A 37 -5.61 5.21 -2.83
N TRP A 38 -6.07 4.40 -1.87
CA TRP A 38 -7.10 4.84 -0.92
C TRP A 38 -6.60 5.97 0.00
N ALA A 39 -5.40 5.83 0.56
CA ALA A 39 -4.80 6.85 1.41
C ALA A 39 -4.61 8.18 0.66
N ALA A 40 -4.21 8.14 -0.61
CA ALA A 40 -4.09 9.32 -1.45
C ALA A 40 -5.42 10.06 -1.60
N LEU A 41 -6.52 9.35 -1.86
CA LEU A 41 -7.86 9.96 -1.92
C LEU A 41 -8.28 10.58 -0.58
N ARG A 42 -7.95 9.94 0.55
CA ARG A 42 -8.21 10.51 1.88
C ARG A 42 -7.39 11.76 2.14
N ALA A 43 -6.12 11.78 1.74
CA ALA A 43 -5.25 12.93 1.90
C ALA A 43 -5.69 14.13 1.04
N LEU A 44 -6.22 13.87 -0.16
CA LEU A 44 -6.73 14.90 -1.07
C LEU A 44 -8.16 15.35 -0.74
N GLU A 45 -8.80 14.73 0.26
CA GLU A 45 -10.20 14.99 0.64
C GLU A 45 -11.19 14.91 -0.52
N GLN A 46 -10.86 14.12 -1.54
CA GLN A 46 -11.66 14.00 -2.74
C GLN A 46 -12.90 13.13 -2.48
N GLU A 47 -14.01 13.46 -3.15
CA GLU A 47 -15.21 12.65 -3.08
C GLU A 47 -14.92 11.19 -3.50
N ARG A 48 -15.25 10.29 -2.58
CA ARG A 48 -15.02 8.86 -2.73
C ARG A 48 -16.20 8.24 -3.46
N THR A 49 -16.10 8.24 -4.78
CA THR A 49 -16.95 7.40 -5.63
C THR A 49 -16.25 6.07 -5.88
N THR A 50 -17.00 5.02 -6.20
CA THR A 50 -16.41 3.71 -6.57
C THR A 50 -15.41 3.87 -7.72
N VAL A 51 -15.71 4.74 -8.69
CA VAL A 51 -14.84 5.01 -9.84
C VAL A 51 -13.55 5.67 -9.41
N THR A 52 -13.60 6.74 -8.61
CA THR A 52 -12.38 7.44 -8.16
C THR A 52 -11.49 6.54 -7.32
N MET A 53 -12.07 5.66 -6.49
CA MET A 53 -11.32 4.65 -5.74
C MET A 53 -10.60 3.66 -6.65
N VAL A 54 -11.31 3.06 -7.62
CA VAL A 54 -10.71 2.09 -8.55
C VAL A 54 -9.60 2.75 -9.37
N VAL A 55 -9.82 3.97 -9.87
CA VAL A 55 -8.81 4.71 -10.63
C VAL A 55 -7.57 4.99 -9.78
N ALA A 56 -7.73 5.47 -8.54
CA ALA A 56 -6.60 5.75 -7.66
C ALA A 56 -5.79 4.48 -7.34
N MET A 57 -6.46 3.35 -7.08
CA MET A 57 -5.80 2.06 -6.86
C MET A 57 -5.08 1.57 -8.12
N ALA A 58 -5.69 1.70 -9.30
CA ALA A 58 -5.09 1.32 -10.57
C ALA A 58 -3.84 2.16 -10.88
N VAL A 59 -3.91 3.48 -10.68
CA VAL A 59 -2.77 4.37 -10.86
C VAL A 59 -1.64 4.02 -9.89
N ALA A 60 -1.95 3.80 -8.61
CA ALA A 60 -0.95 3.37 -7.62
C ALA A 60 -0.28 2.04 -8.02
N TRP A 61 -1.07 1.08 -8.52
CA TRP A 61 -0.57 -0.21 -9.01
C TRP A 61 0.37 -0.07 -10.21
N LEU A 62 0.04 0.80 -11.17
CA LEU A 62 0.90 1.10 -12.30
C LEU A 62 2.22 1.74 -11.87
N VAL A 63 2.17 2.66 -10.89
CA VAL A 63 3.38 3.27 -10.31
C VAL A 63 4.26 2.21 -9.63
N VAL A 64 3.67 1.33 -8.82
CA VAL A 64 4.40 0.21 -8.19
C VAL A 64 5.04 -0.69 -9.22
N SER A 65 4.30 -1.03 -10.28
CA SER A 65 4.79 -1.86 -11.38
C SER A 65 5.95 -1.20 -12.11
N ALA A 66 5.83 0.09 -12.45
CA ALA A 66 6.88 0.85 -13.12
C ALA A 66 8.17 0.93 -12.29
N VAL A 67 8.06 1.29 -11.01
CA VAL A 67 9.21 1.38 -10.09
C VAL A 67 9.85 -0.01 -9.90
N GLY A 68 9.01 -1.05 -9.75
CA GLY A 68 9.45 -2.44 -9.68
C GLY A 68 10.16 -2.90 -10.95
N GLY A 69 9.84 -2.33 -12.10
CA GLY A 69 10.49 -2.60 -13.38
C GLY A 69 11.89 -2.03 -13.53
N ILE A 70 12.14 -0.86 -12.96
CA ILE A 70 13.46 -0.21 -13.00
C ILE A 70 14.51 -1.08 -12.31
N TRP A 71 14.16 -1.64 -11.14
CA TRP A 71 15.10 -2.35 -10.28
C TRP A 71 14.93 -3.88 -10.28
N GLY A 72 13.85 -4.39 -10.87
CA GLY A 72 13.41 -5.77 -10.70
C GLY A 72 13.00 -6.10 -9.27
N ARG A 73 12.84 -5.11 -8.41
CA ARG A 73 12.63 -5.27 -6.96
C ARG A 73 11.55 -4.32 -6.48
N THR A 74 10.70 -4.84 -5.59
CA THR A 74 9.76 -4.11 -4.75
C THR A 74 10.05 -4.47 -3.29
N LEU A 75 9.39 -3.81 -2.34
CA LEU A 75 9.52 -4.13 -0.92
C LEU A 75 9.24 -5.62 -0.67
N TRP A 76 8.12 -6.11 -1.17
CA TRP A 76 7.67 -7.47 -0.91
C TRP A 76 8.50 -8.50 -1.68
N ARG A 77 8.99 -8.19 -2.88
CA ARG A 77 9.94 -9.06 -3.59
C ARG A 77 11.27 -9.17 -2.84
N GLN A 78 11.80 -8.06 -2.33
CA GLN A 78 13.00 -8.05 -1.49
C GLN A 78 12.79 -8.85 -0.20
N LEU A 79 11.63 -8.68 0.44
CA LEU A 79 11.24 -9.42 1.65
C LEU A 79 10.92 -10.89 1.39
N ALA A 80 10.52 -11.27 0.18
CA ALA A 80 10.38 -12.65 -0.27
C ALA A 80 11.71 -13.24 -0.79
N GLY A 81 12.76 -12.41 -0.90
CA GLY A 81 14.09 -12.87 -1.31
C GLY A 81 14.21 -13.12 -2.82
N VAL A 82 13.32 -12.53 -3.60
CA VAL A 82 13.26 -12.68 -5.05
C VAL A 82 13.41 -11.34 -5.75
N ARG A 83 13.85 -11.38 -7.01
CA ARG A 83 13.79 -10.26 -7.94
C ARG A 83 13.18 -10.75 -9.26
N LEU A 84 12.45 -9.86 -9.92
CA LEU A 84 11.94 -10.09 -11.25
C LEU A 84 13.02 -9.72 -12.27
N VAL A 85 13.23 -10.55 -13.28
CA VAL A 85 14.26 -10.33 -14.30
C VAL A 85 13.76 -10.65 -15.71
N HIS A 86 14.48 -10.12 -16.69
CA HIS A 86 14.39 -10.46 -18.11
C HIS A 86 15.82 -10.59 -18.65
N GLY A 87 16.21 -11.78 -19.13
CA GLY A 87 17.55 -12.01 -19.69
C GLY A 87 18.69 -11.55 -18.77
N ALA A 88 18.64 -11.95 -17.49
CA ALA A 88 19.57 -11.57 -16.41
C ALA A 88 19.60 -10.08 -15.99
N ARG A 89 18.76 -9.23 -16.58
CA ARG A 89 18.64 -7.80 -16.26
C ARG A 89 17.30 -7.49 -15.60
N PRO A 90 17.14 -6.31 -14.97
CA PRO A 90 15.82 -5.81 -14.60
C PRO A 90 14.90 -5.80 -15.83
N PRO A 91 13.60 -6.08 -15.67
CA PRO A 91 12.67 -6.24 -16.77
C PRO A 91 12.37 -4.92 -17.52
N GLY A 92 12.62 -3.77 -16.91
CA GLY A 92 12.33 -2.46 -17.46
C GLY A 92 10.87 -2.05 -17.28
N VAL A 93 10.61 -0.76 -17.47
CA VAL A 93 9.29 -0.14 -17.23
C VAL A 93 8.23 -0.68 -18.19
N VAL A 94 8.55 -0.79 -19.49
CA VAL A 94 7.57 -1.22 -20.51
C VAL A 94 7.04 -2.63 -20.22
N ARG A 95 7.92 -3.60 -19.96
CA ARG A 95 7.51 -4.99 -19.68
C ARG A 95 6.73 -5.11 -18.38
N THR A 96 7.11 -4.35 -17.36
CA THR A 96 6.41 -4.40 -16.07
C THR A 96 5.08 -3.67 -16.08
N LEU A 97 4.91 -2.62 -16.89
CA LEU A 97 3.60 -2.03 -17.15
C LEU A 97 2.70 -2.99 -17.92
N ALA A 98 3.21 -3.68 -18.95
CA ALA A 98 2.45 -4.74 -19.62
C ALA A 98 2.05 -5.84 -18.62
N ARG A 99 3.00 -6.25 -17.77
CA ARG A 99 2.76 -7.20 -16.69
C ARG A 99 1.75 -6.70 -15.66
N ALA A 100 1.63 -5.40 -15.43
CA ALA A 100 0.66 -4.85 -14.47
C ALA A 100 -0.78 -5.21 -14.85
N PHE A 101 -1.06 -5.37 -16.15
CA PHE A 101 -2.37 -5.78 -16.65
C PHE A 101 -2.58 -7.29 -16.61
N THR A 102 -1.51 -8.08 -16.73
CA THR A 102 -1.59 -9.55 -16.74
C THR A 102 -1.43 -10.18 -15.36
N THR A 103 -0.73 -9.51 -14.43
CA THR A 103 -0.46 -10.00 -13.06
C THR A 103 -1.75 -10.37 -12.31
N PRO A 104 -2.85 -9.59 -12.35
CA PRO A 104 -4.09 -9.99 -11.66
C PRO A 104 -4.64 -11.32 -12.17
N VAL A 105 -4.54 -11.58 -13.47
CA VAL A 105 -4.97 -12.84 -14.08
C VAL A 105 -4.02 -13.97 -13.68
N ASP A 106 -2.71 -13.74 -13.76
CA ASP A 106 -1.71 -14.70 -13.29
C ASP A 106 -1.90 -15.05 -11.81
N LEU A 107 -2.24 -14.07 -10.94
CA LEU A 107 -2.47 -14.32 -9.52
C LEU A 107 -3.65 -15.26 -9.25
N LEU A 108 -4.70 -15.19 -10.06
CA LEU A 108 -5.88 -16.06 -9.95
C LEU A 108 -5.61 -17.47 -10.47
N VAL A 109 -4.83 -17.58 -11.54
CA VAL A 109 -4.62 -18.83 -12.27
C VAL A 109 -3.41 -19.61 -11.72
N SER A 110 -2.39 -18.91 -11.19
CA SER A 110 -1.16 -19.53 -10.67
C SER A 110 -1.38 -20.61 -9.62
N PRO A 111 -2.30 -20.46 -8.63
CA PRO A 111 -2.51 -21.48 -7.62
C PRO A 111 -3.01 -22.81 -8.18
N VAL A 112 -3.72 -22.76 -9.32
CA VAL A 112 -4.29 -23.93 -9.98
C VAL A 112 -3.31 -24.52 -11.00
N LEU A 113 -2.74 -23.68 -11.87
CA LEU A 113 -1.84 -24.15 -12.92
C LEU A 113 -0.41 -24.41 -12.45
N LEU A 114 -0.05 -23.96 -11.23
CA LEU A 114 1.31 -23.98 -10.70
C LEU A 114 2.34 -23.40 -11.69
N ARG A 115 1.89 -22.45 -12.51
CA ARG A 115 2.63 -21.78 -13.58
C ARG A 115 2.07 -20.38 -13.80
N ARG A 116 2.89 -19.51 -14.40
CA ARG A 116 2.57 -18.12 -14.72
C ARG A 116 2.68 -17.85 -16.22
N PRO A 117 1.64 -18.18 -17.00
CA PRO A 117 1.72 -18.16 -18.46
C PRO A 117 2.03 -16.77 -19.02
N PHE A 118 1.52 -15.70 -18.42
CA PHE A 118 1.76 -14.35 -18.93
C PHE A 118 3.16 -13.84 -18.58
N ASP A 119 3.65 -14.12 -17.36
CA ASP A 119 5.06 -13.86 -17.04
C ASP A 119 6.00 -14.59 -18.03
N THR A 120 5.73 -15.86 -18.36
CA THR A 120 6.50 -16.61 -19.37
C THR A 120 6.42 -15.98 -20.76
N MET A 121 5.23 -15.57 -21.21
CA MET A 121 5.04 -14.89 -22.51
C MET A 121 5.80 -13.56 -22.58
N LEU A 122 5.90 -12.85 -21.45
CA LEU A 122 6.67 -11.60 -21.35
C LEU A 122 8.18 -11.83 -21.16
N GLY A 123 8.63 -13.09 -21.07
CA GLY A 123 10.01 -13.48 -20.81
C GLY A 123 10.48 -13.06 -19.42
N LEU A 124 9.58 -13.10 -18.44
CA LEU A 124 9.79 -12.69 -17.06
C LEU A 124 9.86 -13.91 -16.15
N TYR A 125 10.81 -13.90 -15.23
CA TYR A 125 10.95 -14.96 -14.23
C TYR A 125 11.54 -14.42 -12.93
N ALA A 126 11.33 -15.18 -11.85
CA ALA A 126 11.87 -14.86 -10.54
C ALA A 126 13.29 -15.44 -10.40
N GLU A 127 14.23 -14.61 -9.96
CA GLU A 127 15.55 -15.03 -9.52
C GLU A 127 15.72 -14.76 -8.02
N PRO A 128 16.48 -15.59 -7.30
CA PRO A 128 16.82 -15.30 -5.91
C PRO A 128 17.72 -14.06 -5.82
N VAL A 129 17.48 -13.22 -4.82
CA VAL A 129 18.46 -12.21 -4.42
C VAL A 129 19.63 -12.95 -3.74
N MET A 130 20.86 -12.72 -4.18
CA MET A 130 22.08 -13.45 -3.74
C MET A 130 22.08 -13.76 -2.23
N ALA A 131 22.47 -15.00 -1.91
CA ALA A 131 22.38 -15.58 -0.58
C ALA A 131 23.16 -14.76 0.47
N GLY A 132 22.49 -14.44 1.59
CA GLY A 132 23.04 -13.73 2.74
C GLY A 132 22.05 -12.73 3.33
N THR A 133 21.72 -12.89 4.62
CA THR A 133 20.87 -11.94 5.38
C THR A 133 21.40 -10.50 5.27
N ALA A 134 22.72 -10.33 5.25
CA ALA A 134 23.39 -9.04 5.05
C ALA A 134 23.07 -8.39 3.69
N ALA A 135 23.03 -9.15 2.59
CA ALA A 135 22.70 -8.63 1.26
C ALA A 135 21.20 -8.29 1.15
N ARG A 136 20.34 -9.09 1.79
CA ARG A 136 18.89 -8.85 1.87
C ARG A 136 18.57 -7.58 2.67
N MET A 137 19.22 -7.38 3.81
CA MET A 137 19.07 -6.20 4.66
C MET A 137 19.70 -4.94 4.05
N LYS A 138 20.86 -5.06 3.39
CA LYS A 138 21.48 -3.93 2.67
C LYS A 138 20.61 -3.44 1.50
N GLY A 139 19.85 -4.34 0.88
CA GLY A 139 18.84 -3.99 -0.11
C GLY A 139 17.59 -3.30 0.46
N LEU A 140 17.31 -3.46 1.76
CA LEU A 140 16.14 -2.89 2.44
C LEU A 140 16.24 -1.36 2.58
N VAL A 141 17.46 -0.81 2.67
CA VAL A 141 17.68 0.65 2.70
C VAL A 141 17.09 1.31 1.45
N ARG A 142 17.25 0.68 0.28
CA ARG A 142 16.63 1.15 -0.97
C ARG A 142 15.11 0.99 -1.00
N GLN A 143 14.54 0.25 -0.05
CA GLN A 143 13.10 0.05 0.12
C GLN A 143 12.50 0.92 1.23
N LEU A 144 13.30 1.78 1.89
CA LEU A 144 12.77 2.73 2.88
C LEU A 144 11.64 3.62 2.33
N PRO A 145 11.69 4.12 1.08
CA PRO A 145 10.56 4.86 0.51
C PRO A 145 9.26 4.05 0.47
N TRP A 146 9.34 2.74 0.19
CA TRP A 146 8.18 1.85 0.19
C TRP A 146 7.62 1.66 1.60
N LEU A 147 8.49 1.51 2.60
CA LEU A 147 8.07 1.42 4.01
C LEU A 147 7.42 2.72 4.48
N ALA A 148 8.00 3.87 4.13
CA ALA A 148 7.43 5.17 4.45
C ALA A 148 6.05 5.35 3.79
N LEU A 149 5.90 4.94 2.52
CA LEU A 149 4.63 4.96 1.80
C LEU A 149 3.59 4.07 2.51
N LEU A 150 3.95 2.85 2.89
CA LEU A 150 3.04 1.92 3.57
C LEU A 150 2.58 2.47 4.93
N VAL A 151 3.52 2.91 5.77
CA VAL A 151 3.22 3.49 7.10
C VAL A 151 2.39 4.75 6.95
N GLY A 152 2.74 5.64 6.01
CA GLY A 152 1.98 6.85 5.72
C GLY A 152 0.56 6.54 5.22
N SER A 153 0.40 5.49 4.41
CA SER A 153 -0.91 5.07 3.91
C SER A 153 -1.80 4.58 5.05
N VAL A 154 -1.28 3.72 5.92
CA VAL A 154 -2.01 3.24 7.10
C VAL A 154 -2.37 4.40 8.01
N TRP A 155 -1.44 5.32 8.25
CA TRP A 155 -1.68 6.52 9.07
C TRP A 155 -2.82 7.37 8.51
N LEU A 156 -2.83 7.66 7.21
CA LEU A 156 -3.87 8.45 6.55
C LEU A 156 -5.24 7.76 6.51
N ILE A 157 -5.27 6.43 6.52
CA ILE A 157 -6.50 5.65 6.58
C ILE A 157 -7.08 5.70 8.00
N VAL A 158 -6.25 5.53 9.03
CA VAL A 158 -6.68 5.50 10.43
C VAL A 158 -6.96 6.90 10.99
N THR A 159 -6.32 7.95 10.46
CA THR A 159 -6.57 9.32 10.89
C THR A 159 -7.82 9.91 10.21
N PRO A 160 -8.73 10.56 10.96
CA PRO A 160 -9.94 11.16 10.40
C PRO A 160 -9.56 12.33 9.48
N THR A 161 -10.23 12.47 8.32
CA THR A 161 -10.04 13.64 7.42
C THR A 161 -10.64 14.92 8.02
N ARG A 162 -10.36 16.11 7.46
CA ARG A 162 -10.99 17.36 7.93
C ARG A 162 -12.50 17.28 7.78
N ALA A 163 -13.00 16.84 6.63
CA ALA A 163 -14.43 16.69 6.41
C ALA A 163 -15.09 15.71 7.40
N GLU A 164 -14.45 14.57 7.70
CA GLU A 164 -14.93 13.61 8.69
C GLU A 164 -14.87 14.18 10.11
N MET A 165 -13.80 14.90 10.44
CA MET A 165 -13.62 15.60 11.71
C MET A 165 -14.69 16.67 11.92
N VAL A 166 -14.90 17.58 10.96
CA VAL A 166 -15.91 18.64 11.05
C VAL A 166 -17.32 18.05 11.16
N LYS A 167 -17.60 16.97 10.41
CA LYS A 167 -18.89 16.26 10.51
C LYS A 167 -19.07 15.56 11.86
N TYR A 168 -18.03 14.92 12.38
CA TYR A 168 -18.07 14.24 13.68
C TYR A 168 -18.22 15.27 14.81
N LEU A 169 -17.41 16.32 14.81
CA LEU A 169 -17.47 17.40 15.77
C LEU A 169 -18.81 18.15 15.67
N GLY A 170 -19.30 18.50 14.48
CA GLY A 170 -20.62 19.10 14.33
C GLY A 170 -21.78 18.24 14.86
N ARG A 171 -21.63 16.91 14.89
CA ARG A 171 -22.62 15.98 15.49
C ARG A 171 -22.44 15.77 17.00
N THR A 172 -21.21 15.89 17.50
CA THR A 172 -20.87 15.55 18.89
C THR A 172 -20.68 16.77 19.79
N LEU A 173 -20.42 17.94 19.20
CA LEU A 173 -20.20 19.23 19.86
C LEU A 173 -21.46 20.10 19.96
N THR A 174 -22.66 19.57 19.69
CA THR A 174 -23.88 20.32 19.99
C THR A 174 -24.06 20.43 21.52
N GLY A 175 -23.65 21.56 22.11
CA GLY A 175 -23.83 21.89 23.54
C GLY A 175 -22.61 21.55 24.44
N TRP A 176 -22.85 21.33 25.73
CA TRP A 176 -21.82 21.05 26.76
C TRP A 176 -21.03 19.72 26.57
N HIS A 177 -21.31 18.95 25.51
CA HIS A 177 -20.77 17.61 25.29
C HIS A 177 -19.49 17.60 24.42
N CYS A 178 -18.55 18.49 24.72
CA CYS A 178 -17.21 18.50 24.13
C CYS A 178 -16.37 17.27 24.49
N CYS A 179 -16.68 16.10 23.95
CA CYS A 179 -16.11 14.81 24.36
C CYS A 179 -16.08 14.52 25.88
N HIS A 180 -16.68 15.40 26.68
CA HIS A 180 -16.73 15.38 28.14
C HIS A 180 -17.96 14.63 28.66
N GLY A 181 -18.95 14.36 27.79
CA GLY A 181 -20.16 13.60 28.16
C GLY A 181 -19.95 12.08 28.23
N THR A 182 -18.81 11.58 27.76
CA THR A 182 -18.47 10.15 27.76
C THR A 182 -17.42 9.88 28.82
N ARG A 183 -17.70 8.97 29.76
CA ARG A 183 -16.81 8.56 30.85
C ARG A 183 -15.42 8.11 30.37
N GLU A 184 -15.31 7.77 29.09
CA GLU A 184 -14.08 7.41 28.39
C GLU A 184 -13.95 8.24 27.11
N VAL A 185 -12.86 9.00 26.99
CA VAL A 185 -12.53 9.74 25.77
C VAL A 185 -12.06 8.73 24.73
N THR A 186 -12.85 8.50 23.69
CA THR A 186 -12.48 7.58 22.60
C THR A 186 -11.25 8.09 21.83
N TRP A 187 -10.49 7.16 21.26
CA TRP A 187 -9.36 7.47 20.37
C TRP A 187 -9.76 8.42 19.23
N GLU A 188 -10.95 8.20 18.66
CA GLU A 188 -11.53 9.04 17.60
C GLU A 188 -11.77 10.47 18.07
N CYS A 189 -12.31 10.68 19.26
CA CYS A 189 -12.43 12.02 19.82
C CYS A 189 -11.04 12.66 20.00
N ARG A 190 -10.10 11.97 20.63
CA ARG A 190 -8.78 12.55 20.96
C ARG A 190 -8.04 12.98 19.69
N THR A 191 -8.05 12.15 18.66
CA THR A 191 -7.39 12.42 17.38
C THR A 191 -8.10 13.51 16.60
N SER A 192 -9.44 13.49 16.54
CA SER A 192 -10.25 14.52 15.87
C SER A 192 -10.05 15.90 16.52
N LEU A 193 -10.10 15.98 17.86
CA LEU A 193 -9.90 17.24 18.57
C LEU A 193 -8.46 17.77 18.46
N SER A 194 -7.46 16.89 18.47
CA SER A 194 -6.05 17.30 18.29
C SER A 194 -5.77 17.78 16.85
N ARG A 195 -6.44 17.20 15.86
CA ARG A 195 -6.40 17.68 14.47
C ARG A 195 -7.11 19.02 14.33
N ALA A 196 -8.29 19.18 14.93
CA ALA A 196 -9.07 20.42 14.88
C ALA A 196 -8.30 21.61 15.47
N VAL A 197 -7.66 21.44 16.63
CA VAL A 197 -6.80 22.49 17.23
C VAL A 197 -5.67 22.87 16.28
N ARG A 198 -5.03 21.89 15.62
CA ARG A 198 -3.95 22.15 14.65
C ARG A 198 -4.43 22.90 13.42
N GLU A 199 -5.57 22.50 12.86
CA GLU A 199 -6.16 23.15 11.68
C GLU A 199 -6.70 24.55 12.01
N ALA A 200 -7.25 24.75 13.21
CA ALA A 200 -7.65 26.06 13.72
C ALA A 200 -6.44 26.99 13.89
N ARG A 201 -5.29 26.48 14.40
CA ARG A 201 -4.02 27.23 14.46
C ARG A 201 -3.52 27.63 13.06
N SER A 202 -3.78 26.82 12.04
CA SER A 202 -3.46 27.16 10.64
C SER A 202 -4.49 28.06 9.95
N GLY A 203 -5.47 28.63 10.67
CA GLY A 203 -6.35 29.68 10.15
C GLY A 203 -7.58 29.18 9.37
N HIS A 204 -8.01 27.93 9.56
CA HIS A 204 -9.16 27.38 8.83
C HIS A 204 -10.49 27.81 9.49
N ALA A 205 -11.23 28.72 8.85
CA ALA A 205 -12.38 29.42 9.45
C ALA A 205 -13.57 28.52 9.83
N ASP A 206 -13.88 27.51 9.01
CA ASP A 206 -14.88 26.47 9.28
C ASP A 206 -14.53 25.62 10.51
N VAL A 207 -13.25 25.31 10.72
CA VAL A 207 -12.76 24.57 11.88
C VAL A 207 -12.72 25.46 13.12
N GLN A 208 -12.35 26.74 12.98
CA GLN A 208 -12.34 27.69 14.08
C GLN A 208 -13.72 27.90 14.70
N ALA A 209 -14.77 27.99 13.88
CA ALA A 209 -16.14 28.09 14.37
C ALA A 209 -16.52 26.88 15.24
N VAL A 210 -16.23 25.67 14.76
CA VAL A 210 -16.52 24.42 15.47
C VAL A 210 -15.67 24.26 16.74
N VAL A 211 -14.44 24.76 16.74
CA VAL A 211 -13.55 24.75 17.92
C VAL A 211 -13.97 25.78 18.96
N ALA A 212 -14.51 26.94 18.56
CA ALA A 212 -14.98 27.99 19.46
C ALA A 212 -16.17 27.53 20.31
N ASP A 213 -17.04 26.69 19.74
CA ASP A 213 -18.15 26.06 20.46
C ASP A 213 -17.68 25.02 21.49
N CYS A 214 -16.37 24.75 21.55
CA CYS A 214 -15.79 23.77 22.44
C CYS A 214 -14.76 24.31 23.44
N PRO A 215 -15.10 24.43 24.74
CA PRO A 215 -14.22 25.07 25.72
C PRO A 215 -12.85 24.38 25.85
N VAL A 216 -12.78 23.05 25.78
CA VAL A 216 -11.50 22.31 25.84
C VAL A 216 -10.63 22.55 24.62
N ALA A 217 -11.23 22.60 23.44
CA ALA A 217 -10.49 22.84 22.21
C ALA A 217 -10.02 24.30 22.14
N ALA A 218 -10.88 25.24 22.54
CA ALA A 218 -10.53 26.65 22.69
C ALA A 218 -9.38 26.87 23.68
N GLU A 219 -9.38 26.20 24.84
CA GLU A 219 -8.29 26.29 25.82
C GLU A 219 -6.95 25.76 25.26
N ARG A 220 -6.98 24.66 24.49
CA ARG A 220 -5.77 24.11 23.82
C ARG A 220 -5.28 25.00 22.68
N LEU A 221 -6.18 25.72 22.03
CA LEU A 221 -5.85 26.68 20.98
C LEU A 221 -5.16 27.92 21.56
N ALA A 222 -5.58 28.37 22.74
CA ALA A 222 -5.01 29.53 23.43
C ALA A 222 -3.61 29.29 24.03
N LYS A 223 -3.26 28.03 24.31
CA LYS A 223 -1.89 27.67 24.72
C LYS A 223 -0.97 27.74 23.48
N PRO A 224 0.22 28.35 23.59
CA PRO A 224 1.18 28.38 22.48
C PRO A 224 1.61 26.97 22.03
#